data_AF-A0A1H1QXS1-F1
#
_entry.id   AF-A0A1H1QXS1-F1
#
_cell.length_a   1.000
_cell.length_b   1.000
_cell.length_c   1.000
_cell.angle_alpha   90.00
_cell.angle_beta   90.00
_cell.angle_gamma   90.00
#
_symmetry.space_group_name_H-M   'P 1'
#
loop_
_entity.id
_entity.type
_entity.pdbx_description
1 polymer ?
#
loop_
_entity_poly.entity_id
_entity_poly.type
_entity_poly.pdbx_seq_one_letter_code
_entity_poly.pdbx_strand_id
1 'polypeptide(L)'
;MSQYRLPDLLRYPEKAVIVADNEMFIRALRELGLEASYLGSLHRLPEQSLAFSFTPQGARQLYLQAARTRYKQTLLCPLHAFDTRLENALYSLMLLLRCDFCDCLERQQHYLAQLDGLRRVHLTSASSRGEVRLNDKCAPYALTREEIGDSFVLSVTELFEVHYAHMKPDSPDIFQVSGVLHVSGLLLSRASRARPLPDGIRNDMRRLAEQVGHHDAWLRIEHNRVRSFKVAGEEYLALLDQAAGQRGLYLSEFAIGVNDAIGPNINYSHNSPMNEGIKGVHVALGDGVNGYHIDFLCPGIDVLPG
;
A
#
# COMPACT_ATOMS: atom_id res chain seq x y z
N MET A 1 -2.49 -3.61 -35.22
CA MET A 1 -2.33 -3.85 -33.78
C MET A 1 -2.57 -2.53 -33.08
N SER A 2 -3.76 -2.34 -32.49
CA SER A 2 -4.08 -1.14 -31.73
C SER A 2 -3.10 -1.07 -30.56
N GLN A 3 -2.21 -0.07 -30.54
CA GLN A 3 -1.57 0.33 -29.29
C GLN A 3 -2.70 0.78 -28.36
N TYR A 4 -3.16 -0.11 -27.49
CA TYR A 4 -4.17 0.19 -26.48
C TYR A 4 -3.63 1.36 -25.66
N ARG A 5 -4.18 2.56 -25.84
CA ARG A 5 -3.71 3.76 -25.15
C ARG A 5 -4.01 3.61 -23.66
N LEU A 6 -3.05 4.03 -22.83
CA LEU A 6 -3.26 4.10 -21.38
C LEU A 6 -4.41 5.09 -21.11
N PRO A 7 -5.31 4.83 -20.14
CA PRO A 7 -6.32 5.80 -19.74
C PRO A 7 -5.71 7.18 -19.46
N ASP A 8 -6.41 8.24 -19.88
CA ASP A 8 -5.90 9.60 -19.82
C ASP A 8 -5.49 10.03 -18.40
N LEU A 9 -6.25 9.63 -17.37
CA LEU A 9 -5.89 9.91 -15.97
C LEU A 9 -4.52 9.34 -15.59
N LEU A 10 -4.19 8.14 -16.06
CA LEU A 10 -2.92 7.50 -15.75
C LEU A 10 -1.77 8.10 -16.57
N ARG A 11 -2.08 8.81 -17.66
CA ARG A 11 -1.09 9.47 -18.51
C ARG A 11 -0.82 10.92 -18.10
N TYR A 12 -1.85 11.60 -17.61
CA TYR A 12 -1.83 13.01 -17.24
C TYR A 12 -2.53 13.25 -15.89
N PRO A 13 -2.05 12.63 -14.78
CA PRO A 13 -2.69 12.75 -13.48
C PRO A 13 -2.75 14.20 -12.98
N GLU A 14 -1.85 15.07 -13.44
CA GLU A 14 -1.81 16.50 -13.12
C GLU A 14 -3.00 17.30 -13.65
N LYS A 15 -3.74 16.77 -14.64
CA LYS A 15 -4.93 17.42 -15.21
C LYS A 15 -6.23 17.03 -14.51
N ALA A 16 -6.16 16.07 -13.61
CA ALA A 16 -7.34 15.56 -12.93
C ALA A 16 -7.82 16.52 -11.84
N VAL A 17 -9.14 16.57 -11.65
CA VAL A 17 -9.73 17.36 -10.55
C VAL A 17 -9.51 16.60 -9.24
N ILE A 18 -8.94 17.28 -8.24
CA ILE A 18 -8.75 16.67 -6.93
C ILE A 18 -10.07 16.75 -6.15
N VAL A 19 -10.53 15.63 -5.61
CA VAL A 19 -11.75 15.56 -4.79
C VAL A 19 -11.45 15.01 -3.41
N ALA A 20 -11.98 15.63 -2.36
CA ALA A 20 -11.76 15.18 -0.99
C ALA A 20 -12.88 15.57 -0.02
N ASP A 21 -13.03 14.82 1.07
CA ASP A 21 -13.96 15.10 2.17
C ASP A 21 -13.34 15.96 3.29
N ASN A 22 -12.23 16.66 3.02
CA ASN A 22 -11.55 17.53 3.99
C ASN A 22 -11.40 18.95 3.46
N GLU A 23 -12.08 19.91 4.09
CA GLU A 23 -12.09 21.31 3.64
C GLU A 23 -10.71 21.98 3.74
N MET A 24 -9.91 21.67 4.76
CA MET A 24 -8.57 22.26 4.90
C MET A 24 -7.65 21.82 3.77
N PHE A 25 -7.72 20.55 3.37
CA PHE A 25 -6.97 20.03 2.23
C PHE A 25 -7.42 20.69 0.93
N ILE A 26 -8.73 20.79 0.68
CA ILE A 26 -9.25 21.49 -0.51
C ILE A 26 -8.78 22.95 -0.55
N ARG A 27 -8.81 23.65 0.58
CA ARG A 27 -8.33 25.03 0.66
C ARG A 27 -6.84 25.12 0.35
N ALA A 28 -6.00 24.26 0.94
CA ALA A 28 -4.57 24.23 0.70
C ALA A 28 -4.25 23.99 -0.78
N LEU A 29 -4.97 23.08 -1.45
CA LEU A 29 -4.79 22.81 -2.87
C LEU A 29 -5.15 24.01 -3.75
N ARG A 30 -6.24 24.72 -3.43
CA ARG A 30 -6.62 25.94 -4.16
C ARG A 30 -5.62 27.07 -3.97
N GLU A 31 -5.05 27.20 -2.78
CA GLU A 31 -3.95 28.16 -2.51
C GLU A 31 -2.69 27.83 -3.33
N LEU A 32 -2.48 26.56 -3.67
CA LEU A 32 -1.44 26.09 -4.61
C LEU A 32 -1.83 26.20 -6.09
N GLY A 33 -3.02 26.73 -6.40
CA GLY A 33 -3.51 26.87 -7.78
C GLY A 33 -4.02 25.59 -8.42
N LEU A 34 -4.27 24.54 -7.63
CA LEU A 34 -4.79 23.25 -8.12
C LEU A 34 -6.32 23.24 -8.15
N GLU A 35 -6.88 22.57 -9.16
CA GLU A 35 -8.33 22.38 -9.26
C GLU A 35 -8.80 21.33 -8.24
N ALA A 36 -9.53 21.79 -7.22
CA ALA A 36 -9.97 20.95 -6.12
C ALA A 36 -11.43 21.23 -5.69
N SER A 37 -12.18 20.15 -5.47
CA SER A 37 -13.61 20.17 -5.11
C SER A 37 -13.90 19.37 -3.84
N TYR A 38 -14.72 19.94 -2.97
CA TYR A 38 -15.18 19.23 -1.77
C TYR A 38 -16.17 18.13 -2.16
N LEU A 39 -15.86 16.89 -1.78
CA LEU A 39 -16.61 15.70 -2.18
C LEU A 39 -18.09 15.83 -1.82
N GLY A 40 -18.42 16.28 -0.60
CA GLY A 40 -19.81 16.42 -0.15
C GLY A 40 -20.67 17.40 -0.97
N SER A 41 -20.06 18.28 -1.77
CA SER A 41 -20.77 19.24 -2.64
C SER A 41 -21.11 18.67 -4.03
N LEU A 42 -20.55 17.52 -4.39
CA LEU A 42 -20.67 16.94 -5.72
C LEU A 42 -21.89 16.02 -5.85
N HIS A 43 -22.66 16.20 -6.93
CA HIS A 43 -23.71 15.24 -7.30
C HIS A 43 -23.13 14.03 -8.07
N ARG A 44 -22.09 14.27 -8.88
CA ARG A 44 -21.33 13.29 -9.68
C ARG A 44 -19.85 13.61 -9.58
N LEU A 45 -19.01 12.61 -9.81
CA LEU A 45 -17.56 12.82 -9.90
C LEU A 45 -17.20 13.51 -11.22
N PRO A 46 -16.12 14.29 -11.24
CA PRO A 46 -15.42 14.65 -12.47
C PRO A 46 -15.05 13.40 -13.27
N GLU A 47 -14.96 13.50 -14.59
CA GLU A 47 -14.60 12.36 -15.45
C GLU A 47 -13.21 11.81 -15.11
N GLN A 48 -12.28 12.68 -14.69
CA GLN A 48 -10.95 12.32 -14.23
C GLN A 48 -10.71 12.96 -12.87
N SER A 49 -10.43 12.13 -11.86
CA SER A 49 -10.28 12.63 -10.49
C SER A 49 -9.21 11.89 -9.69
N LEU A 50 -8.50 12.66 -8.86
CA LEU A 50 -7.69 12.13 -7.76
C LEU A 50 -8.49 12.32 -6.48
N ALA A 51 -8.94 11.23 -5.89
CA ALA A 51 -9.79 11.23 -4.71
C ALA A 51 -8.98 10.98 -3.44
N PHE A 52 -9.19 11.80 -2.41
CA PHE A 52 -8.62 11.61 -1.08
C PHE A 52 -9.75 11.44 -0.07
N SER A 53 -9.76 10.32 0.65
CA SER A 53 -10.76 10.10 1.71
C SER A 53 -10.10 10.14 3.08
N PHE A 54 -10.45 11.15 3.87
CA PHE A 54 -9.99 11.39 5.23
C PHE A 54 -10.89 10.69 6.26
N THR A 55 -12.13 10.37 5.89
CA THR A 55 -13.05 9.62 6.75
C THR A 55 -13.65 8.41 6.05
N PRO A 56 -14.09 7.38 6.81
CA PRO A 56 -14.88 6.28 6.26
C PRO A 56 -16.14 6.74 5.52
N GLN A 57 -16.76 7.83 6.02
CA GLN A 57 -17.95 8.40 5.42
C GLN A 57 -17.62 9.09 4.08
N GLY A 58 -16.47 9.75 3.96
CA GLY A 58 -15.96 10.29 2.71
C GLY A 58 -15.70 9.21 1.67
N ALA A 59 -15.04 8.11 2.06
CA ALA A 59 -14.86 6.95 1.18
C ALA A 59 -16.20 6.40 0.68
N ARG A 60 -17.21 6.29 1.55
CA ARG A 60 -18.57 5.88 1.15
C ARG A 60 -19.22 6.88 0.20
N GLN A 61 -19.09 8.19 0.46
CA GLN A 61 -19.63 9.23 -0.41
C GLN A 61 -19.01 9.18 -1.82
N LEU A 62 -17.71 8.92 -1.91
CA LEU A 62 -17.01 8.76 -3.19
C LEU A 62 -17.65 7.66 -4.03
N TYR A 63 -17.85 6.47 -3.45
CA TYR A 63 -18.48 5.35 -4.17
C TYR A 63 -19.94 5.64 -4.56
N LEU A 64 -20.70 6.36 -3.73
CA LEU A 64 -22.06 6.77 -4.06
C LEU A 64 -22.10 7.73 -5.25
N GLN A 65 -21.15 8.67 -5.34
CA GLN A 65 -21.04 9.60 -6.47
C GLN A 65 -20.51 8.90 -7.72
N ALA A 66 -19.54 7.99 -7.56
CA ALA A 66 -19.04 7.14 -8.63
C ALA A 66 -20.15 6.32 -9.28
N ALA A 67 -21.06 5.73 -8.48
CA ALA A 67 -22.21 4.97 -8.99
C ALA A 67 -23.18 5.82 -9.84
N ARG A 68 -23.22 7.14 -9.61
CA ARG A 68 -24.05 8.10 -10.38
C ARG A 68 -23.32 8.68 -11.60
N THR A 69 -22.05 8.37 -11.77
CA THR A 69 -21.18 8.93 -12.80
C THR A 69 -20.90 7.86 -13.85
N ARG A 70 -21.40 8.08 -15.08
CA ARG A 70 -21.38 7.08 -16.16
C ARG A 70 -19.96 6.75 -16.61
N TYR A 71 -19.18 7.78 -16.93
CA TYR A 71 -17.77 7.68 -17.31
C TYR A 71 -16.94 8.36 -16.23
N LYS A 72 -16.03 7.61 -15.62
CA LYS A 72 -15.18 8.07 -14.52
C LYS A 72 -13.86 7.33 -14.54
N GLN A 73 -12.78 8.05 -14.34
CA GLN A 73 -11.47 7.53 -14.04
C GLN A 73 -11.13 8.18 -12.71
N THR A 74 -11.03 7.38 -11.66
CA THR A 74 -10.76 7.88 -10.32
C THR A 74 -9.69 7.05 -9.67
N LEU A 75 -8.62 7.71 -9.20
CA LEU A 75 -7.64 7.11 -8.30
C LEU A 75 -7.92 7.57 -6.88
N LEU A 76 -8.14 6.62 -5.98
CA LEU A 76 -8.42 6.84 -4.57
C LEU A 76 -7.15 6.66 -3.74
N CYS A 77 -6.79 7.69 -2.98
CA CYS A 77 -5.86 7.62 -1.87
C CYS A 77 -6.66 7.50 -0.54
N PRO A 78 -6.76 6.30 0.05
CA PRO A 78 -7.67 6.02 1.17
C PRO A 78 -7.11 6.40 2.56
N LEU A 79 -6.77 7.67 2.77
CA LEU A 79 -6.11 8.16 4.01
C LEU A 79 -6.84 7.80 5.32
N HIS A 80 -8.16 7.63 5.29
CA HIS A 80 -8.98 7.22 6.43
C HIS A 80 -8.59 5.86 7.03
N ALA A 81 -7.98 4.99 6.23
CA ALA A 81 -7.45 3.71 6.70
C ALA A 81 -6.04 3.84 7.28
N PHE A 82 -5.35 4.96 7.02
CA PHE A 82 -3.96 5.23 7.39
C PHE A 82 -3.89 6.48 8.29
N ASP A 83 -3.20 7.52 7.83
CA ASP A 83 -3.05 8.80 8.51
C ASP A 83 -3.72 9.95 7.74
N THR A 84 -4.60 10.65 8.44
CA THR A 84 -5.48 11.69 7.92
C THR A 84 -4.94 13.11 8.12
N ARG A 85 -3.71 13.27 8.64
CA ARG A 85 -3.07 14.58 8.76
C ARG A 85 -2.89 15.24 7.39
N LEU A 86 -3.06 16.56 7.35
CA LEU A 86 -2.94 17.37 6.14
C LEU A 86 -1.57 17.19 5.45
N GLU A 87 -0.49 17.13 6.25
CA GLU A 87 0.87 16.90 5.75
C GLU A 87 1.00 15.55 5.01
N ASN A 88 0.36 14.50 5.52
CA ASN A 88 0.37 13.18 4.89
C ASN A 88 -0.43 13.16 3.59
N ALA A 89 -1.53 13.92 3.52
CA ALA A 89 -2.32 14.06 2.30
C ALA A 89 -1.55 14.79 1.19
N LEU A 90 -0.89 15.90 1.53
CA LEU A 90 -0.04 16.65 0.60
C LEU A 90 1.16 15.81 0.15
N TYR A 91 1.81 15.10 1.07
CA TYR A 91 2.87 14.14 0.75
C TYR A 91 2.38 13.06 -0.24
N SER A 92 1.22 12.46 0.03
CA SER A 92 0.65 11.41 -0.82
C SER A 92 0.30 11.93 -2.21
N LEU A 93 -0.29 13.13 -2.32
CA LEU A 93 -0.53 13.78 -3.61
C LEU A 93 0.78 14.04 -4.36
N MET A 94 1.78 14.55 -3.66
CA MET A 94 3.08 14.88 -4.21
C MET A 94 3.79 13.64 -4.78
N LEU A 95 3.64 12.46 -4.14
CA LEU A 95 4.11 11.19 -4.71
C LEU A 95 3.25 10.71 -5.88
N LEU A 96 1.93 10.80 -5.75
CA LEU A 96 0.98 10.34 -6.77
C LEU A 96 1.19 11.05 -8.11
N LEU A 97 1.47 12.36 -8.07
CA LEU A 97 1.77 13.16 -9.26
C LEU A 97 3.15 12.87 -9.88
N ARG A 98 4.02 12.10 -9.20
CA ARG A 98 5.32 11.65 -9.72
C ARG A 98 5.33 10.20 -10.20
N CYS A 99 4.24 9.47 -10.01
CA CYS A 99 4.17 8.08 -10.46
C CYS A 99 4.25 7.99 -11.98
N ASP A 100 5.00 7.00 -12.47
CA ASP A 100 4.90 6.53 -13.85
C ASP A 100 4.00 5.30 -13.87
N PHE A 101 2.71 5.51 -14.11
CA PHE A 101 1.72 4.42 -14.14
C PHE A 101 1.95 3.44 -15.29
N CYS A 102 2.57 3.87 -16.39
CA CYS A 102 2.87 2.97 -17.50
C CYS A 102 3.96 1.98 -17.08
N ASP A 103 5.05 2.49 -16.48
CA ASP A 103 6.14 1.68 -15.94
C ASP A 103 5.65 0.73 -14.84
N CYS A 104 4.78 1.20 -13.92
CA CYS A 104 4.21 0.36 -12.87
C CYS A 104 3.43 -0.83 -13.45
N LEU A 105 2.56 -0.60 -14.43
CA LEU A 105 1.77 -1.68 -15.05
C LEU A 105 2.64 -2.65 -15.85
N GLU A 106 3.65 -2.16 -16.57
CA GLU A 106 4.61 -3.02 -17.29
C GLU A 106 5.40 -3.91 -16.33
N ARG A 107 5.81 -3.37 -15.17
CA ARG A 107 6.52 -4.12 -14.13
C ARG A 107 5.64 -5.13 -13.41
N GLN A 108 4.38 -4.79 -13.14
CA GLN A 108 3.42 -5.77 -12.62
C GLN A 108 3.30 -6.95 -13.57
N GLN A 109 3.14 -6.69 -14.86
CA GLN A 109 3.09 -7.75 -15.87
C GLN A 109 4.39 -8.57 -15.93
N HIS A 110 5.54 -7.91 -15.81
CA HIS A 110 6.84 -8.58 -15.73
C HIS A 110 6.93 -9.53 -14.52
N TYR A 111 6.58 -9.07 -13.32
CA TYR A 111 6.62 -9.89 -12.11
C TYR A 111 5.58 -11.01 -12.13
N LEU A 112 4.38 -10.79 -12.66
CA LEU A 112 3.40 -11.86 -12.87
C LEU A 112 3.98 -12.96 -13.76
N ALA A 113 4.62 -12.60 -14.88
CA ALA A 113 5.25 -13.56 -15.79
C ALA A 113 6.48 -14.25 -15.17
N GLN A 114 7.25 -13.53 -14.34
CA GLN A 114 8.40 -14.09 -13.64
C GLN A 114 7.97 -15.10 -12.57
N LEU A 115 6.91 -14.81 -11.82
CA LEU A 115 6.42 -15.66 -10.73
C LEU A 115 5.63 -16.86 -11.25
N ASP A 116 5.14 -16.82 -12.49
CA ASP A 116 4.40 -17.93 -13.09
C ASP A 116 5.23 -19.22 -13.11
N GLY A 117 4.65 -20.29 -12.55
CA GLY A 117 5.29 -21.59 -12.43
C GLY A 117 6.44 -21.71 -11.42
N LEU A 118 6.87 -20.62 -10.77
CA LEU A 118 7.91 -20.69 -9.74
C LEU A 118 7.35 -21.27 -8.42
N ARG A 119 8.17 -22.12 -7.78
CA ARG A 119 7.88 -22.66 -6.43
C ARG A 119 8.73 -22.00 -5.35
N ARG A 120 9.73 -21.23 -5.76
CA ARG A 120 10.72 -20.62 -4.89
C ARG A 120 11.26 -19.36 -5.53
N VAL A 121 11.42 -18.32 -4.72
CA VAL A 121 12.17 -17.12 -5.05
C VAL A 121 13.12 -16.77 -3.92
N HIS A 122 14.25 -16.16 -4.27
CA HIS A 122 15.22 -15.60 -3.34
C HIS A 122 15.00 -14.10 -3.20
N LEU A 123 15.10 -13.62 -1.97
CA LEU A 123 15.07 -12.21 -1.62
C LEU A 123 16.50 -11.77 -1.31
N THR A 124 17.04 -10.81 -2.06
CA THR A 124 18.42 -10.36 -1.85
C THR A 124 18.58 -8.85 -1.95
N SER A 125 19.36 -8.29 -1.04
CA SER A 125 19.96 -6.96 -1.15
C SER A 125 21.30 -6.96 -0.40
N ALA A 126 21.94 -5.79 -0.29
CA ALA A 126 23.16 -5.66 0.51
C ALA A 126 22.92 -6.00 1.99
N SER A 127 21.72 -5.69 2.50
CA SER A 127 21.35 -5.86 3.91
C SER A 127 20.38 -7.03 4.14
N SER A 128 19.56 -7.40 3.17
CA SER A 128 18.49 -8.40 3.35
C SER A 128 18.78 -9.72 2.65
N ARG A 129 18.40 -10.83 3.27
CA ARG A 129 18.46 -12.17 2.66
C ARG A 129 17.27 -13.03 3.11
N GLY A 130 16.63 -13.69 2.15
CA GLY A 130 15.53 -14.61 2.45
C GLY A 130 15.15 -15.50 1.27
N GLU A 131 14.16 -16.34 1.53
CA GLU A 131 13.51 -17.22 0.57
C GLU A 131 11.99 -17.09 0.75
N VAL A 132 11.26 -17.12 -0.36
CA VAL A 132 9.82 -17.32 -0.38
C VAL A 132 9.53 -18.62 -1.12
N ARG A 133 8.83 -19.54 -0.47
CA ARG A 133 8.26 -20.72 -1.14
C ARG A 133 6.84 -20.39 -1.57
N LEU A 134 6.50 -20.73 -2.80
CA LEU A 134 5.23 -20.40 -3.42
C LEU A 134 4.42 -21.69 -3.62
N ASN A 135 3.13 -21.61 -3.32
CA ASN A 135 2.20 -22.69 -3.61
C ASN A 135 1.84 -22.66 -5.10
N ASP A 136 2.08 -23.77 -5.81
CA ASP A 136 1.84 -23.88 -7.26
C ASP A 136 0.36 -23.79 -7.66
N LYS A 137 -0.55 -23.82 -6.68
CA LYS A 137 -2.00 -23.64 -6.88
C LYS A 137 -2.47 -22.21 -6.64
N CYS A 138 -1.58 -21.30 -6.28
CA CYS A 138 -1.92 -19.92 -5.96
C CYS A 138 -1.19 -18.97 -6.89
N ALA A 139 -1.95 -18.16 -7.61
CA ALA A 139 -1.39 -17.10 -8.43
C ALA A 139 -1.21 -15.83 -7.58
N PRO A 140 -0.13 -15.06 -7.81
CA PRO A 140 -0.06 -13.69 -7.31
C PRO A 140 -1.18 -12.86 -7.95
N TYR A 141 -1.59 -11.80 -7.27
CA TYR A 141 -2.53 -10.82 -7.79
C TYR A 141 -1.80 -9.51 -8.08
N ALA A 142 -2.14 -8.91 -9.21
CA ALA A 142 -1.78 -7.54 -9.55
C ALA A 142 -2.82 -7.02 -10.55
N LEU A 143 -3.13 -5.73 -10.51
CA LEU A 143 -4.07 -5.15 -11.47
C LEU A 143 -3.42 -5.03 -12.86
N THR A 144 -3.89 -5.77 -13.84
CA THR A 144 -3.33 -5.70 -15.20
C THR A 144 -3.95 -4.58 -16.03
N ARG A 145 -3.23 -4.13 -17.06
CA ARG A 145 -3.74 -3.11 -17.98
C ARG A 145 -5.03 -3.55 -18.66
N GLU A 146 -5.17 -4.84 -18.93
CA GLU A 146 -6.36 -5.44 -19.56
C GLU A 146 -7.59 -5.40 -18.63
N GLU A 147 -7.39 -5.42 -17.32
CA GLU A 147 -8.45 -5.26 -16.32
C GLU A 147 -8.86 -3.80 -16.12
N ILE A 148 -7.96 -2.86 -16.42
CA ILE A 148 -8.25 -1.43 -16.39
C ILE A 148 -9.02 -1.04 -17.66
N GLY A 149 -10.34 -1.02 -17.55
CA GLY A 149 -11.21 -0.46 -18.58
C GLY A 149 -11.14 1.07 -18.65
N ASP A 150 -11.90 1.66 -19.59
CA ASP A 150 -11.95 3.13 -19.77
C ASP A 150 -12.67 3.88 -18.64
N SER A 151 -13.36 3.15 -17.74
CA SER A 151 -14.06 3.70 -16.59
C SER A 151 -13.80 2.87 -15.34
N PHE A 152 -13.18 3.46 -14.33
CA PHE A 152 -12.76 2.79 -13.11
C PHE A 152 -12.80 3.70 -11.87
N VAL A 153 -12.85 3.07 -10.70
CA VAL A 153 -12.47 3.67 -9.42
C VAL A 153 -11.52 2.68 -8.77
N LEU A 154 -10.25 3.04 -8.66
CA LEU A 154 -9.17 2.17 -8.16
C LEU A 154 -8.52 2.84 -6.96
N SER A 155 -8.10 2.05 -5.98
CA SER A 155 -7.13 2.50 -4.99
C SER A 155 -5.76 2.67 -5.66
N VAL A 156 -5.00 3.67 -5.22
CA VAL A 156 -3.61 3.87 -5.66
C VAL A 156 -2.74 2.64 -5.39
N THR A 157 -3.03 1.91 -4.32
CA THR A 157 -2.30 0.71 -3.87
C THR A 157 -2.41 -0.44 -4.88
N GLU A 158 -3.56 -0.57 -5.57
CA GLU A 158 -3.80 -1.61 -6.57
C GLU A 158 -2.92 -1.47 -7.82
N LEU A 159 -2.29 -0.31 -8.02
CA LEU A 159 -1.46 0.00 -9.19
C LEU A 159 0.04 -0.11 -8.92
N PHE A 160 0.46 -0.44 -7.70
CA PHE A 160 1.87 -0.36 -7.32
C PHE A 160 2.44 -1.65 -6.75
N GLU A 161 1.73 -2.77 -6.83
CA GLU A 161 2.23 -4.03 -6.27
C GLU A 161 1.79 -5.29 -7.01
N VAL A 162 2.57 -6.35 -6.83
CA VAL A 162 2.21 -7.74 -7.10
C VAL A 162 2.26 -8.49 -5.77
N HIS A 163 1.15 -9.08 -5.32
CA HIS A 163 1.07 -9.63 -3.97
C HIS A 163 0.44 -11.02 -3.88
N TYR A 164 0.77 -11.71 -2.79
CA TYR A 164 0.05 -12.87 -2.28
C TYR A 164 -0.60 -12.51 -0.95
N ALA A 165 -1.93 -12.46 -0.91
CA ALA A 165 -2.69 -12.15 0.30
C ALA A 165 -3.34 -13.40 0.91
N HIS A 166 -2.88 -13.81 2.09
CA HIS A 166 -3.38 -14.98 2.83
C HIS A 166 -4.45 -14.57 3.85
N MET A 167 -5.62 -14.13 3.38
CA MET A 167 -6.66 -13.58 4.26
C MET A 167 -7.42 -14.61 5.12
N LYS A 168 -7.21 -15.92 4.91
CA LYS A 168 -7.88 -17.00 5.65
C LYS A 168 -6.85 -17.80 6.46
N PRO A 169 -6.63 -17.47 7.76
CA PRO A 169 -5.61 -18.12 8.59
C PRO A 169 -5.72 -19.64 8.65
N ASP A 170 -6.94 -20.18 8.59
CA ASP A 170 -7.19 -21.63 8.67
C ASP A 170 -7.00 -22.36 7.33
N SER A 171 -6.72 -21.64 6.25
CA SER A 171 -6.46 -22.23 4.93
C SER A 171 -4.97 -22.54 4.74
N PRO A 172 -4.61 -23.52 3.88
CA PRO A 172 -3.20 -23.82 3.59
C PRO A 172 -2.43 -22.56 3.18
N ASP A 173 -1.19 -22.48 3.62
CA ASP A 173 -0.28 -21.40 3.23
C ASP A 173 -0.17 -21.33 1.69
N ILE A 174 -0.34 -20.12 1.16
CA ILE A 174 -0.20 -19.83 -0.27
C ILE A 174 1.22 -19.35 -0.61
N PHE A 175 1.95 -18.87 0.39
CA PHE A 175 3.38 -18.53 0.35
C PHE A 175 4.02 -18.87 1.70
N GLN A 176 5.35 -18.99 1.75
CA GLN A 176 6.11 -19.14 2.99
C GLN A 176 7.42 -18.35 2.94
N VAL A 177 7.53 -17.30 3.75
CA VAL A 177 8.74 -16.47 3.86
C VAL A 177 9.64 -16.97 4.99
N SER A 178 10.95 -17.05 4.74
CA SER A 178 11.98 -17.21 5.78
C SER A 178 13.19 -16.36 5.45
N GLY A 179 13.75 -15.64 6.43
CA GLY A 179 14.89 -14.77 6.19
C GLY A 179 15.07 -13.68 7.24
N VAL A 180 16.02 -12.79 6.95
CA VAL A 180 16.28 -11.56 7.70
C VAL A 180 16.18 -10.40 6.73
N LEU A 181 15.24 -9.49 7.00
CA LEU A 181 14.95 -8.33 6.16
C LEU A 181 15.28 -7.05 6.91
N HIS A 182 15.99 -6.15 6.25
CA HIS A 182 16.12 -4.76 6.67
C HIS A 182 14.84 -4.00 6.34
N VAL A 183 14.26 -3.34 7.34
CA VAL A 183 13.00 -2.61 7.25
C VAL A 183 13.30 -1.12 7.34
N SER A 184 12.80 -0.34 6.38
CA SER A 184 13.01 1.12 6.35
C SER A 184 11.78 1.92 6.78
N GLY A 185 10.61 1.29 6.78
CA GLY A 185 9.37 1.92 7.25
C GLY A 185 8.34 0.91 7.70
N LEU A 186 7.38 1.40 8.48
CA LEU A 186 6.15 0.66 8.79
C LEU A 186 4.97 1.41 8.19
N LEU A 187 4.11 0.69 7.48
CA LEU A 187 2.80 1.18 7.10
C LEU A 187 1.75 0.55 8.01
N LEU A 188 0.92 1.39 8.62
CA LEU A 188 -0.07 1.00 9.60
C LEU A 188 -1.46 1.31 9.07
N SER A 189 -2.22 0.29 8.74
CA SER A 189 -3.57 0.45 8.23
C SER A 189 -4.63 -0.25 9.09
N ARG A 190 -5.85 0.31 9.10
CA ARG A 190 -7.00 -0.24 9.80
C ARG A 190 -8.26 -0.09 8.98
N ALA A 191 -9.08 -1.14 8.97
CA ALA A 191 -10.38 -1.11 8.34
C ALA A 191 -11.33 -0.13 9.04
N SER A 192 -12.24 0.46 8.27
CA SER A 192 -13.26 1.40 8.79
C SER A 192 -14.15 0.80 9.90
N ARG A 193 -14.27 -0.54 9.97
CA ARG A 193 -15.05 -1.27 10.98
C ARG A 193 -14.16 -2.09 11.93
N ALA A 194 -12.90 -1.71 12.09
CA ALA A 194 -11.97 -2.41 12.95
C ALA A 194 -12.45 -2.40 14.42
N ARG A 195 -12.17 -3.50 15.13
CA ARG A 195 -12.41 -3.62 16.57
C ARG A 195 -11.53 -2.61 17.33
N PRO A 196 -11.96 -2.12 18.50
CA PRO A 196 -11.09 -1.27 19.34
C PRO A 196 -9.74 -1.93 19.59
N LEU A 197 -8.68 -1.14 19.56
CA LEU A 197 -7.34 -1.59 19.96
C LEU A 197 -7.25 -1.58 21.49
N PRO A 198 -6.35 -2.38 22.08
CA PRO A 198 -5.97 -2.20 23.48
C PRO A 198 -5.44 -0.79 23.74
N ASP A 199 -5.56 -0.33 24.99
CA ASP A 199 -5.10 0.99 25.40
C ASP A 199 -3.60 1.15 25.16
N GLY A 200 -3.17 2.36 24.75
CA GLY A 200 -1.76 2.68 24.49
C GLY A 200 -1.22 2.22 23.13
N ILE A 201 -1.73 1.11 22.57
CA ILE A 201 -1.20 0.49 21.34
C ILE A 201 -1.08 1.46 20.16
N ARG A 202 -2.05 2.36 19.97
CA ARG A 202 -1.98 3.37 18.90
C ARG A 202 -0.76 4.27 19.03
N ASN A 203 -0.47 4.75 20.25
CA ASN A 203 0.65 5.66 20.49
C ASN A 203 1.98 4.92 20.41
N ASP A 204 2.01 3.67 20.85
CA ASP A 204 3.22 2.85 20.84
C ASP A 204 3.58 2.40 19.43
N MET A 205 2.59 2.01 18.61
CA MET A 205 2.81 1.72 17.19
C MET A 205 3.23 2.95 16.39
N ARG A 206 2.66 4.13 16.70
CA ARG A 206 3.12 5.39 16.07
C ARG A 206 4.58 5.67 16.43
N ARG A 207 4.96 5.54 17.70
CA ARG A 207 6.35 5.71 18.14
C ARG A 207 7.28 4.69 17.48
N LEU A 208 6.85 3.44 17.37
CA LEU A 208 7.61 2.40 16.66
C LEU A 208 7.83 2.77 15.18
N ALA A 209 6.79 3.21 14.48
CA ALA A 209 6.91 3.64 13.08
C ALA A 209 7.90 4.82 12.92
N GLU A 210 7.84 5.80 13.83
CA GLU A 210 8.82 6.90 13.87
C GLU A 210 10.25 6.39 14.11
N GLN A 211 10.44 5.44 15.05
CA GLN A 211 11.75 4.85 15.32
C GLN A 211 12.32 4.10 14.11
N VAL A 212 11.49 3.31 13.40
CA VAL A 212 11.90 2.59 12.19
C VAL A 212 12.32 3.55 11.08
N GLY A 213 11.63 4.70 10.94
CA GLY A 213 12.01 5.72 9.96
C GLY A 213 13.33 6.44 10.26
N HIS A 214 13.88 6.29 11.47
CA HIS A 214 15.09 6.98 11.93
C HIS A 214 16.27 6.07 12.28
N HIS A 215 16.04 4.77 12.43
CA HIS A 215 17.03 3.81 12.90
C HIS A 215 16.99 2.51 12.09
N ASP A 216 18.11 1.79 12.07
CA ASP A 216 18.17 0.46 11.46
C ASP A 216 17.18 -0.48 12.15
N ALA A 217 16.31 -1.09 11.33
CA ALA A 217 15.33 -2.06 11.78
C ALA A 217 15.47 -3.40 11.04
N TRP A 218 15.35 -4.48 11.78
CA TRP A 218 15.64 -5.84 11.32
C TRP A 218 14.52 -6.81 11.70
N LEU A 219 13.91 -7.42 10.69
CA LEU A 219 12.84 -8.40 10.84
C LEU A 219 13.37 -9.80 10.54
N ARG A 220 13.27 -10.72 11.51
CA ARG A 220 13.60 -12.14 11.33
C ARG A 220 12.34 -12.97 11.25
N ILE A 221 12.22 -13.74 10.17
CA ILE A 221 11.03 -14.53 9.84
C ILE A 221 11.44 -15.99 9.66
N GLU A 222 10.69 -16.90 10.25
CA GLU A 222 10.85 -18.34 10.08
C GLU A 222 9.49 -18.94 9.72
N HIS A 223 9.36 -19.44 8.49
CA HIS A 223 8.15 -20.10 8.00
C HIS A 223 6.87 -19.27 8.25
N ASN A 224 6.83 -18.03 7.72
CA ASN A 224 5.76 -17.03 7.93
C ASN A 224 5.60 -16.51 9.35
N ARG A 225 6.36 -16.99 10.33
CA ARG A 225 6.28 -16.46 11.69
C ARG A 225 7.38 -15.46 11.96
N VAL A 226 7.00 -14.25 12.34
CA VAL A 226 7.95 -13.26 12.84
C VAL A 226 8.50 -13.74 14.18
N ARG A 227 9.83 -13.84 14.28
CA ARG A 227 10.55 -14.33 15.45
C ARG A 227 11.31 -13.24 16.20
N SER A 228 11.59 -12.13 15.53
CA SER A 228 12.27 -10.98 16.10
C SER A 228 12.01 -9.78 15.20
N PHE A 229 11.72 -8.64 15.81
CA PHE A 229 11.73 -7.35 15.14
C PHE A 229 12.49 -6.36 16.02
N LYS A 230 13.70 -6.02 15.59
CA LYS A 230 14.58 -5.13 16.34
C LYS A 230 14.71 -3.78 15.69
N VAL A 231 14.62 -2.72 16.48
CA VAL A 231 14.87 -1.35 16.05
C VAL A 231 15.91 -0.76 16.99
N ALA A 232 17.02 -0.27 16.46
CA ALA A 232 18.16 0.20 17.28
C ALA A 232 18.63 -0.83 18.34
N GLY A 233 18.45 -2.13 18.08
CA GLY A 233 18.82 -3.22 18.98
C GLY A 233 17.76 -3.64 20.00
N GLU A 234 16.69 -2.86 20.18
CA GLU A 234 15.57 -3.19 21.08
C GLU A 234 14.54 -4.09 20.39
N GLU A 235 13.97 -5.05 21.12
CA GLU A 235 13.02 -6.03 20.60
C GLU A 235 11.56 -5.58 20.77
N TYR A 236 10.78 -5.64 19.69
CA TYR A 236 9.40 -5.16 19.64
C TYR A 236 8.36 -6.27 19.39
N LEU A 237 8.75 -7.54 19.43
CA LEU A 237 7.88 -8.68 19.14
C LEU A 237 6.56 -8.69 19.95
N ALA A 238 6.62 -8.37 21.25
CA ALA A 238 5.43 -8.37 22.11
C ALA A 238 4.44 -7.25 21.75
N LEU A 239 4.94 -6.09 21.29
CA LEU A 239 4.10 -5.00 20.80
C LEU A 239 3.44 -5.40 19.48
N LEU A 240 4.19 -6.00 18.56
CA LEU A 240 3.67 -6.48 17.28
C LEU A 240 2.57 -7.53 17.46
N ASP A 241 2.74 -8.48 18.37
CA ASP A 241 1.75 -9.53 18.63
C ASP A 241 0.41 -8.93 19.11
N GLN A 242 0.48 -7.94 20.01
CA GLN A 242 -0.71 -7.22 20.47
C GLN A 242 -1.33 -6.36 19.35
N ALA A 243 -0.50 -5.68 18.56
CA ALA A 243 -0.95 -4.78 17.50
C ALA A 243 -1.59 -5.51 16.31
N ALA A 244 -1.09 -6.70 15.94
CA ALA A 244 -1.62 -7.52 14.85
C ALA A 244 -2.94 -8.24 15.20
N GLY A 245 -3.33 -8.25 16.47
CA GLY A 245 -4.58 -8.83 16.95
C GLY A 245 -4.60 -10.36 16.83
N GLN A 246 -5.74 -10.92 16.42
CA GLN A 246 -5.97 -12.38 16.45
C GLN A 246 -5.02 -13.19 15.56
N ARG A 247 -4.49 -12.58 14.49
CA ARG A 247 -3.53 -13.24 13.60
C ARG A 247 -2.13 -13.36 14.23
N GLY A 248 -1.84 -12.53 15.23
CA GLY A 248 -0.55 -12.47 15.91
C GLY A 248 0.60 -12.27 14.94
N LEU A 249 1.69 -13.00 15.19
CA LEU A 249 2.97 -12.87 14.47
C LEU A 249 3.07 -13.70 13.18
N TYR A 250 1.96 -14.12 12.58
CA TYR A 250 1.95 -14.81 11.29
C TYR A 250 1.70 -13.83 10.15
N LEU A 251 2.53 -13.94 9.11
CA LEU A 251 2.39 -13.10 7.93
C LEU A 251 1.00 -13.29 7.29
N SER A 252 0.39 -12.18 6.90
CA SER A 252 -0.82 -12.12 6.08
C SER A 252 -0.51 -11.87 4.61
N GLU A 253 0.63 -11.25 4.32
CA GLU A 253 0.96 -10.82 2.97
C GLU A 253 2.45 -10.94 2.68
N PHE A 254 2.75 -11.22 1.41
CA PHE A 254 4.04 -10.99 0.77
C PHE A 254 3.78 -10.27 -0.55
N ALA A 255 4.44 -9.14 -0.77
CA ALA A 255 4.22 -8.29 -1.92
C ALA A 255 5.52 -7.71 -2.47
N ILE A 256 5.48 -7.37 -3.76
CA ILE A 256 6.57 -6.76 -4.51
C ILE A 256 6.08 -5.40 -4.99
N GLY A 257 6.69 -4.33 -4.50
CA GLY A 257 6.40 -2.96 -4.95
C GLY A 257 7.06 -2.68 -6.30
N VAL A 258 6.36 -1.98 -7.20
CA VAL A 258 6.77 -1.79 -8.59
C VAL A 258 7.04 -0.33 -9.00
N ASN A 259 6.83 0.62 -8.09
CA ASN A 259 6.93 2.06 -8.38
C ASN A 259 8.32 2.61 -8.02
N ASP A 260 9.23 2.61 -9.01
CA ASP A 260 10.56 3.19 -8.83
C ASP A 260 10.54 4.72 -8.82
N ALA A 261 9.60 5.33 -9.54
CA ALA A 261 9.56 6.76 -9.82
C ALA A 261 9.47 7.61 -8.54
N ILE A 262 8.80 7.09 -7.52
CA ILE A 262 8.63 7.77 -6.23
C ILE A 262 9.81 7.57 -5.27
N GLY A 263 10.74 6.66 -5.59
CA GLY A 263 11.81 6.22 -4.69
C GLY A 263 12.65 7.33 -4.06
N PRO A 264 13.16 8.30 -4.85
CA PRO A 264 13.94 9.43 -4.32
C PRO A 264 13.17 10.37 -3.37
N ASN A 265 11.84 10.23 -3.28
CA ASN A 265 10.98 11.11 -2.49
C ASN A 265 10.29 10.40 -1.33
N ILE A 266 10.56 9.11 -1.11
CA ILE A 266 9.98 8.39 0.02
C ILE A 266 10.51 8.95 1.34
N ASN A 267 9.58 9.22 2.24
CA ASN A 267 9.83 9.52 3.63
C ASN A 267 8.99 8.58 4.51
N TYR A 268 9.66 7.67 5.20
CA TYR A 268 9.04 6.67 6.07
C TYR A 268 8.50 7.22 7.39
N SER A 269 8.68 8.51 7.69
CA SER A 269 7.96 9.18 8.78
C SER A 269 6.47 9.40 8.48
N HIS A 270 6.07 9.24 7.21
CA HIS A 270 4.68 9.37 6.77
C HIS A 270 4.00 7.99 6.67
N ASN A 271 2.84 7.85 7.30
CA ASN A 271 1.99 6.66 7.17
C ASN A 271 1.08 6.83 5.93
N SER A 272 1.68 6.76 4.75
CA SER A 272 1.02 6.98 3.46
C SER A 272 0.92 5.68 2.65
N PRO A 273 -0.24 5.35 2.07
CA PRO A 273 -0.39 4.19 1.19
C PRO A 273 0.53 4.23 -0.04
N MET A 274 1.10 5.39 -0.38
CA MET A 274 2.06 5.48 -1.48
C MET A 274 3.39 4.77 -1.16
N ASN A 275 3.73 4.59 0.12
CA ASN A 275 5.03 4.09 0.54
C ASN A 275 5.22 2.58 0.30
N GLU A 276 4.14 1.79 0.28
CA GLU A 276 4.23 0.34 0.02
C GLU A 276 4.54 0.02 -1.44
N GLY A 277 4.18 0.93 -2.35
CA GLY A 277 4.38 0.75 -3.78
C GLY A 277 5.82 0.84 -4.26
N ILE A 278 6.77 1.31 -3.44
CA ILE A 278 8.16 1.50 -3.86
C ILE A 278 8.83 0.16 -4.21
N LYS A 279 9.73 0.18 -5.20
CA LYS A 279 10.61 -0.95 -5.52
C LYS A 279 11.17 -1.67 -4.29
N GLY A 280 10.93 -2.97 -4.24
CA GLY A 280 11.42 -3.85 -3.18
C GLY A 280 10.35 -4.84 -2.83
N VAL A 281 10.32 -5.24 -1.56
CA VAL A 281 9.27 -6.11 -1.03
C VAL A 281 8.69 -5.53 0.24
N HIS A 282 7.46 -5.90 0.55
CA HIS A 282 6.93 -5.82 1.89
C HIS A 282 6.30 -7.14 2.28
N VAL A 283 6.22 -7.33 3.59
CA VAL A 283 5.50 -8.43 4.22
C VAL A 283 4.60 -7.83 5.28
N ALA A 284 3.42 -8.42 5.50
CA ALA A 284 2.44 -7.84 6.41
C ALA A 284 2.11 -8.75 7.59
N LEU A 285 1.80 -8.16 8.74
CA LEU A 285 1.09 -8.80 9.85
C LEU A 285 -0.34 -8.27 9.97
N GLY A 286 -1.23 -9.11 10.50
CA GLY A 286 -2.59 -8.70 10.83
C GLY A 286 -3.52 -8.50 9.63
N ASP A 287 -4.78 -8.20 9.93
CA ASP A 287 -5.89 -8.15 8.97
C ASP A 287 -6.58 -6.78 8.89
N GLY A 288 -6.10 -5.80 9.68
CA GLY A 288 -6.69 -4.47 9.79
C GLY A 288 -8.08 -4.43 10.44
N VAL A 289 -8.68 -5.57 10.78
CA VAL A 289 -10.03 -5.70 11.37
C VAL A 289 -9.95 -6.00 12.86
N ASN A 290 -9.13 -6.98 13.25
CA ASN A 290 -8.91 -7.40 14.63
C ASN A 290 -7.69 -6.71 15.27
N GLY A 291 -6.91 -5.98 14.48
CA GLY A 291 -5.73 -5.22 14.88
C GLY A 291 -5.35 -4.22 13.79
N TYR A 292 -4.08 -3.86 13.73
CA TYR A 292 -3.49 -3.24 12.56
C TYR A 292 -3.23 -4.29 11.48
N HIS A 293 -3.30 -3.86 10.22
CA HIS A 293 -2.48 -4.43 9.17
C HIS A 293 -1.17 -3.63 9.15
N ILE A 294 -0.04 -4.34 9.25
CA ILE A 294 1.28 -3.74 9.49
C ILE A 294 2.21 -4.21 8.38
N ASP A 295 2.51 -3.35 7.43
CA ASP A 295 3.47 -3.65 6.36
C ASP A 295 4.87 -3.25 6.78
N PHE A 296 5.79 -4.20 6.67
CA PHE A 296 7.22 -4.00 6.87
C PHE A 296 7.85 -3.68 5.52
N LEU A 297 8.13 -2.39 5.29
CA LEU A 297 8.60 -1.89 4.00
C LEU A 297 10.11 -2.15 3.86
N CYS A 298 10.48 -3.02 2.92
CA CYS A 298 11.86 -3.45 2.68
C CYS A 298 12.31 -3.04 1.26
N PRO A 299 12.64 -1.75 1.05
CA PRO A 299 12.99 -1.23 -0.27
C PRO A 299 14.28 -1.84 -0.82
N GLY A 300 14.40 -1.90 -2.14
CA GLY A 300 15.61 -2.30 -2.83
C GLY A 300 15.98 -3.78 -2.70
N ILE A 301 15.05 -4.62 -2.23
CA ILE A 301 15.19 -6.08 -2.31
C ILE A 301 14.86 -6.54 -3.72
N ASP A 302 15.79 -7.28 -4.33
CA ASP A 302 15.56 -7.97 -5.59
C ASP A 302 14.90 -9.33 -5.33
N VAL A 303 13.91 -9.66 -6.15
CA VAL A 303 13.25 -10.97 -6.17
C VAL A 303 13.79 -11.78 -7.35
N LEU A 304 14.55 -12.83 -7.04
CA LEU A 304 15.21 -13.67 -8.03
C LEU A 304 14.61 -15.07 -8.04
N PRO A 305 14.56 -15.78 -9.17
CA PRO A 305 14.22 -17.21 -9.19
C PRO A 305 15.18 -18.02 -8.30
N GLY A 306 14.65 -19.04 -7.61
CA GLY A 306 15.44 -19.94 -6.74
C GLY A 306 15.37 -21.41 -7.09
#